data_AF-A0A1I4E372-F1
#
_entry.id   AF-A0A1I4E372-F1
#
_cell.length_a   1.000
_cell.length_b   1.000
_cell.length_c   1.000
_cell.angle_alpha   90.00
_cell.angle_beta   90.00
_cell.angle_gamma   90.00
#
_symmetry.space_group_name_H-M   'P 1'
#
loop_
_entity.id
_entity.type
_entity.pdbx_description
1 polymer ?
#
loop_
_entity_poly.entity_id
_entity_poly.type
_entity_poly.pdbx_seq_one_letter_code
_entity_poly.pdbx_strand_id
1 'polypeptide(L)'
;MDAADEKQTDQGATAPWSWSPRLNRVMETLAGTLVAVSVFGAAVTCSSIVEPLSGLSAVLAWGLLFFGAVYLALAVHEFGHYLGARIRRMSVLAVAIGPIELRAVVGGWRLRRCRSEYAREVGGYVLAFPDPERPARRDCAVMLLGGPLANLALALALGAMLATMAASSWQLLCIALALLNFAGFGANLLPYQSRSLASDGLQLLQLRHWPADAQKDPGQVWMRLIGRSLRGVTADELPESELRVLAERADVLPLLDEWFRLKALQNLGEWRRVDALERALNRRVSALDETLLVAMSRSFLPLLRAEIAFCRSMASGDAGHIEAIGLAPAVQRDAPYLMPRLQALAAGLRGDAERSAAAMERSRAAAETSIDVATRRCEGRLRGYMQAMIEQRQTAS
;
A
#
# COMPACT_ATOMS: atom_id res chain seq x y z
N MET A 1 46.40 -4.11 5.38
CA MET A 1 46.63 -5.17 6.37
C MET A 1 45.74 -4.96 7.58
N ASP A 2 44.50 -5.41 7.65
CA ASP A 2 43.47 -5.72 6.67
C ASP A 2 42.19 -5.63 7.50
N ALA A 3 41.39 -4.58 7.24
CA ALA A 3 40.06 -4.44 7.79
C ALA A 3 39.08 -4.59 6.63
N ALA A 4 39.01 -5.81 6.12
CA ALA A 4 38.01 -6.25 5.17
C ALA A 4 37.23 -7.38 5.86
N ASP A 5 36.10 -7.02 6.47
CA ASP A 5 34.91 -7.86 6.43
C ASP A 5 33.70 -7.01 6.87
N GLU A 6 33.25 -6.19 5.92
CA GLU A 6 31.97 -5.51 5.99
C GLU A 6 30.89 -6.60 5.96
N LYS A 7 30.40 -6.97 7.15
CA LYS A 7 29.30 -7.90 7.34
C LYS A 7 28.12 -7.50 6.46
N GLN A 8 28.00 -8.22 5.36
CA GLN A 8 26.82 -8.38 4.56
C GLN A 8 25.67 -8.71 5.52
N THR A 9 24.86 -7.70 5.80
CA THR A 9 23.65 -7.83 6.61
C THR A 9 22.71 -8.75 5.85
N ASP A 10 22.65 -9.98 6.35
CA ASP A 10 21.72 -11.02 5.94
C ASP A 10 20.31 -10.51 6.23
N GLN A 11 19.72 -9.83 5.25
CA GLN A 11 18.34 -9.36 5.31
C GLN A 11 17.44 -10.58 5.27
N GLY A 12 17.00 -10.99 6.46
CA GLY A 12 16.07 -12.07 6.72
C GLY A 12 14.75 -11.89 5.99
N ALA A 13 14.69 -12.47 4.81
CA ALA A 13 13.58 -13.15 4.15
C ALA A 13 14.06 -13.32 2.72
N THR A 14 14.92 -14.32 2.48
CA THR A 14 15.36 -14.65 1.13
C THR A 14 14.11 -14.83 0.28
N ALA A 15 13.89 -13.91 -0.66
CA ALA A 15 12.96 -14.16 -1.74
C ALA A 15 13.30 -15.55 -2.28
N PRO A 16 12.30 -16.44 -2.50
CA PRO A 16 12.54 -17.85 -2.79
C PRO A 16 13.42 -18.08 -4.02
N TRP A 17 13.67 -17.02 -4.79
CA TRP A 17 14.66 -16.95 -5.83
C TRP A 17 15.24 -15.52 -5.93
N SER A 18 16.57 -15.39 -5.88
CA SER A 18 17.30 -14.16 -6.20
C SER A 18 18.45 -14.48 -7.17
N TRP A 19 18.80 -13.51 -8.01
CA TRP A 19 19.97 -13.64 -8.88
C TRP A 19 21.26 -13.73 -8.07
N SER A 20 22.32 -14.27 -8.70
CA SER A 20 23.65 -14.04 -8.18
C SER A 20 23.93 -12.52 -8.09
N PRO A 21 24.62 -12.02 -7.06
CA PRO A 21 24.91 -10.59 -6.91
C PRO A 21 25.64 -9.97 -8.11
N ARG A 22 26.37 -10.79 -8.89
CA ARG A 22 27.01 -10.35 -10.14
C ARG A 22 25.98 -10.09 -11.23
N LEU A 23 25.05 -11.02 -11.44
CA LEU A 23 24.04 -10.90 -12.48
C LEU A 23 23.02 -9.79 -12.16
N ASN A 24 22.66 -9.62 -10.88
CA ASN A 24 21.85 -8.48 -10.44
C ASN A 24 22.51 -7.15 -10.81
N ARG A 25 23.81 -6.97 -10.50
CA ARG A 25 24.56 -5.76 -10.84
C ARG A 25 24.65 -5.51 -12.35
N VAL A 26 24.81 -6.57 -13.15
CA VAL A 26 24.81 -6.45 -14.62
C VAL A 26 23.45 -5.94 -15.10
N MET A 27 22.35 -6.55 -14.66
CA MET A 27 20.99 -6.15 -15.06
C MET A 27 20.65 -4.73 -14.59
N GLU A 28 21.01 -4.37 -13.36
CA GLU A 28 20.85 -3.02 -12.81
C GLU A 28 21.68 -1.99 -13.60
N THR A 29 22.93 -2.31 -13.96
CA THR A 29 23.79 -1.42 -14.77
C THR A 29 23.21 -1.22 -16.18
N LEU A 30 22.70 -2.28 -16.80
CA LEU A 30 22.06 -2.20 -18.11
C LEU A 30 20.80 -1.32 -18.06
N ALA A 31 19.93 -1.54 -17.05
CA ALA A 31 18.74 -0.73 -16.84
C ALA A 31 19.11 0.74 -16.57
N GLY A 32 20.07 0.99 -15.68
CA GLY A 32 20.56 2.33 -15.36
C GLY A 32 21.16 3.04 -16.57
N THR A 33 21.92 2.34 -17.41
CA THR A 33 22.49 2.90 -18.65
C THR A 33 21.39 3.25 -19.65
N LEU A 34 20.40 2.37 -19.85
CA LEU A 34 19.25 2.63 -20.73
C LEU A 34 18.48 3.88 -20.28
N VAL A 35 18.21 4.00 -18.98
CA VAL A 35 17.55 5.18 -18.40
C VAL A 35 18.41 6.43 -18.58
N ALA A 36 19.71 6.37 -18.25
CA ALA A 36 20.60 7.51 -18.35
C ALA A 36 20.72 8.07 -19.78
N VAL A 37 20.90 7.19 -20.78
CA VAL A 37 20.97 7.59 -22.19
C VAL A 37 19.66 8.23 -22.64
N SER A 38 18.52 7.66 -22.24
CA SER A 38 17.21 8.15 -22.65
C SER A 38 16.82 9.46 -21.96
N VAL A 39 17.18 9.61 -20.68
CA VAL A 39 17.02 10.84 -19.92
C VAL A 39 17.90 11.95 -20.50
N PHE A 40 19.15 11.64 -20.86
CA PHE A 40 20.03 12.59 -21.53
C PHE A 40 19.47 13.02 -22.89
N GLY A 41 19.01 12.07 -23.72
CA GLY A 41 18.35 12.39 -24.98
C GLY A 41 17.12 13.27 -24.82
N ALA A 42 16.25 12.94 -23.84
CA ALA A 42 15.08 13.76 -23.52
C ALA A 42 15.47 15.17 -23.06
N ALA A 43 16.50 15.31 -22.21
CA ALA A 43 17.02 16.61 -21.77
C ALA A 43 17.52 17.45 -22.95
N VAL A 44 18.29 16.86 -23.87
CA VAL A 44 18.78 17.53 -25.08
C VAL A 44 17.61 18.00 -25.96
N THR A 45 16.62 17.13 -26.22
CA THR A 45 15.44 17.53 -27.01
C THR A 45 14.64 18.65 -26.34
N CYS A 46 14.50 18.63 -25.01
CA CYS A 46 13.86 19.73 -24.27
C CYS A 46 14.66 21.03 -24.38
N SER A 47 15.99 20.96 -24.34
CA SER A 47 16.87 22.13 -24.54
C SER A 47 16.69 22.74 -25.92
N SER A 48 16.59 21.92 -26.97
CA SER A 48 16.32 22.40 -28.33
C SER A 48 14.94 23.06 -28.48
N ILE A 49 13.93 22.61 -27.74
CA ILE A 49 12.60 23.25 -27.75
C ILE A 49 12.65 24.67 -27.18
N VAL A 50 13.44 24.88 -26.13
CA VAL A 50 13.50 26.18 -25.43
C VAL A 50 14.63 27.09 -25.91
N GLU A 51 15.41 26.67 -26.91
CA GLU A 51 16.51 27.46 -27.49
C GLU A 51 16.13 28.91 -27.84
N PRO A 52 14.91 29.22 -28.34
CA PRO A 52 14.52 30.60 -28.62
C PRO A 52 14.35 31.48 -27.37
N LEU A 53 14.24 30.89 -26.18
CA LEU A 53 14.11 31.59 -24.91
C LEU A 53 15.49 31.91 -24.32
N SER A 54 15.55 32.91 -23.44
CA SER A 54 16.79 33.26 -22.74
C SER A 54 16.58 33.54 -21.26
N GLY A 55 17.69 33.53 -20.51
CA GLY A 55 17.71 33.82 -19.07
C GLY A 55 16.83 32.88 -18.24
N LEU A 56 16.17 33.44 -17.23
CA LEU A 56 15.34 32.66 -16.29
C LEU A 56 14.16 31.96 -16.99
N SER A 57 13.60 32.57 -18.04
CA SER A 57 12.45 31.99 -18.76
C SER A 57 12.78 30.67 -19.45
N ALA A 58 13.98 30.57 -20.05
CA ALA A 58 14.47 29.35 -20.67
C ALA A 58 14.65 28.23 -19.63
N VAL A 59 15.25 28.56 -18.49
CA VAL A 59 15.48 27.59 -17.40
C VAL A 59 14.16 27.05 -16.84
N LEU A 60 13.18 27.92 -16.58
CA LEU A 60 11.87 27.52 -16.07
C LEU A 60 11.09 26.68 -17.09
N ALA A 61 11.10 27.08 -18.37
CA ALA A 61 10.45 26.34 -19.44
C ALA A 61 11.09 24.96 -19.65
N TRP A 62 12.42 24.88 -19.64
CA TRP A 62 13.15 23.63 -19.74
C TRP A 62 12.81 22.69 -18.58
N GLY A 63 12.85 23.21 -17.35
CA GLY A 63 12.51 22.44 -16.16
C GLY A 63 11.08 21.91 -16.21
N LEU A 64 10.12 22.76 -16.57
CA LEU A 64 8.71 22.36 -16.69
C LEU A 64 8.52 21.27 -17.75
N LEU A 65 9.14 21.42 -18.93
CA LEU A 65 9.03 20.44 -20.02
C LEU A 65 9.68 19.11 -19.64
N PHE A 66 10.91 19.15 -19.13
CA PHE A 66 11.67 17.95 -18.81
C PHE A 66 11.04 17.19 -17.63
N PHE A 67 10.78 17.85 -16.51
CA PHE A 67 10.14 17.20 -15.36
C PHE A 67 8.68 16.81 -15.66
N GLY A 68 7.97 17.58 -16.49
CA GLY A 68 6.64 17.22 -16.98
C GLY A 68 6.66 15.95 -17.81
N ALA A 69 7.64 15.79 -18.72
CA ALA A 69 7.80 14.59 -19.53
C ALA A 69 8.16 13.35 -18.71
N VAL A 70 9.05 13.49 -17.73
CA VAL A 70 9.39 12.41 -16.78
C VAL A 70 8.18 12.03 -15.94
N TYR A 71 7.45 13.01 -15.40
CA TYR A 71 6.24 12.75 -14.62
C TYR A 71 5.16 12.07 -15.46
N LEU A 72 4.99 12.46 -16.73
CA LEU A 72 4.04 11.81 -17.64
C LEU A 72 4.42 10.36 -17.95
N ALA A 73 5.70 10.07 -18.20
CA ALA A 73 6.17 8.69 -18.41
C ALA A 73 5.90 7.81 -17.17
N LEU A 74 6.14 8.33 -15.97
CA LEU A 74 5.81 7.66 -14.72
C LEU A 74 4.29 7.46 -14.56
N ALA A 75 3.48 8.47 -14.90
CA ALA A 75 2.02 8.37 -14.83
C ALA A 75 1.46 7.31 -15.78
N VAL A 76 2.00 7.21 -16.99
CA VAL A 76 1.64 6.19 -17.99
C VAL A 76 1.96 4.79 -17.46
N HIS A 77 3.13 4.62 -16.84
CA HIS A 77 3.55 3.37 -16.22
C HIS A 77 2.59 2.91 -15.12
N GLU A 78 2.33 3.75 -14.11
CA GLU A 78 1.42 3.41 -13.02
C GLU A 78 -0.02 3.21 -13.50
N PHE A 79 -0.46 3.98 -14.49
CA PHE A 79 -1.76 3.79 -15.13
C PHE A 79 -1.85 2.43 -15.85
N GLY A 80 -0.75 1.96 -16.42
CA GLY A 80 -0.64 0.63 -16.99
C GLY A 80 -0.88 -0.47 -15.96
N HIS A 81 -0.25 -0.39 -14.78
CA HIS A 81 -0.50 -1.33 -13.68
C HIS A 81 -1.96 -1.31 -13.23
N TYR A 82 -2.52 -0.10 -13.09
CA TYR A 82 -3.93 0.07 -12.78
C TYR A 82 -4.82 -0.63 -13.82
N LEU A 83 -4.59 -0.40 -15.11
CA LEU A 83 -5.36 -1.02 -16.18
C LEU A 83 -5.21 -2.56 -16.16
N GLY A 84 -4.00 -3.07 -15.94
CA GLY A 84 -3.75 -4.50 -15.77
C GLY A 84 -4.56 -5.10 -14.60
N ALA A 85 -4.57 -4.43 -13.45
CA ALA A 85 -5.39 -4.81 -12.30
C ALA A 85 -6.90 -4.80 -12.64
N ARG A 86 -7.38 -3.78 -13.36
CA ARG A 86 -8.79 -3.67 -13.77
C ARG A 86 -9.21 -4.74 -14.78
N ILE A 87 -8.37 -5.07 -15.75
CA ILE A 87 -8.60 -6.17 -16.71
C ILE A 87 -8.80 -7.49 -15.96
N ARG A 88 -8.08 -7.69 -14.86
CA ARG A 88 -8.18 -8.88 -14.01
C ARG A 88 -9.26 -8.77 -12.93
N ARG A 89 -10.01 -7.68 -12.90
CA ARG A 89 -11.06 -7.39 -11.90
C ARG A 89 -10.53 -7.42 -10.46
N MET A 90 -9.28 -7.04 -10.26
CA MET A 90 -8.69 -6.88 -8.94
C MET A 90 -9.32 -5.69 -8.22
N SER A 91 -9.35 -5.78 -6.88
CA SER A 91 -9.77 -4.69 -6.01
C SER A 91 -8.62 -3.70 -5.82
N VAL A 92 -8.67 -2.58 -6.56
CA VAL A 92 -7.67 -1.51 -6.45
C VAL A 92 -8.04 -0.60 -5.29
N LEU A 93 -7.15 -0.48 -4.31
CA LEU A 93 -7.37 0.36 -3.12
C LEU A 93 -6.73 1.74 -3.24
N ALA A 94 -5.57 1.82 -3.90
CA ALA A 94 -4.85 3.06 -4.09
C ALA A 94 -4.00 3.03 -5.35
N VAL A 95 -3.83 4.20 -5.97
CA VAL A 95 -2.88 4.47 -7.04
C VAL A 95 -2.13 5.75 -6.68
N ALA A 96 -0.81 5.71 -6.65
CA ALA A 96 0.01 6.88 -6.39
C ALA A 96 0.95 7.17 -7.56
N ILE A 97 1.05 8.45 -7.92
CA ILE A 97 1.91 8.96 -8.99
C ILE A 97 2.63 10.19 -8.42
N GLY A 98 3.86 9.97 -7.97
CA GLY A 98 4.67 10.95 -7.25
C GLY A 98 3.97 11.45 -5.98
N PRO A 99 3.76 12.78 -5.83
CA PRO A 99 3.15 13.35 -4.63
C PRO A 99 1.62 13.19 -4.58
N ILE A 100 1.01 12.59 -5.60
CA ILE A 100 -0.44 12.44 -5.72
C ILE A 100 -0.83 10.99 -5.45
N GLU A 101 -1.83 10.78 -4.58
CA GLU A 101 -2.43 9.48 -4.30
C GLU A 101 -3.94 9.55 -4.51
N LEU A 102 -4.46 8.64 -5.33
CA LEU A 102 -5.89 8.39 -5.50
C LEU A 102 -6.25 7.15 -4.68
N ARG A 103 -7.03 7.34 -3.61
CA ARG A 103 -7.53 6.22 -2.79
C ARG A 103 -8.97 5.92 -3.16
N ALA A 104 -9.28 4.65 -3.39
CA ALA A 104 -10.64 4.24 -3.68
C ALA A 104 -11.51 4.41 -2.43
N VAL A 105 -12.73 4.91 -2.64
CA VAL A 105 -13.79 5.08 -1.65
C VAL A 105 -15.10 4.58 -2.25
N VAL A 106 -16.10 4.31 -1.43
CA VAL A 106 -17.44 4.02 -1.96
C VAL A 106 -17.91 5.22 -2.79
N GLY A 107 -18.29 4.96 -4.05
CA GLY A 107 -18.75 5.98 -4.99
C GLY A 107 -17.66 6.68 -5.80
N GLY A 108 -16.37 6.33 -5.67
CA GLY A 108 -15.33 6.87 -6.54
C GLY A 108 -13.93 6.89 -5.96
N TRP A 109 -13.21 7.99 -6.19
CA TRP A 109 -11.83 8.18 -5.80
C TRP A 109 -11.67 9.44 -4.96
N ARG A 110 -10.81 9.37 -3.95
CA ARG A 110 -10.42 10.52 -3.12
C ARG A 110 -8.96 10.86 -3.40
N LEU A 111 -8.75 12.08 -3.90
CA LEU A 111 -7.43 12.65 -4.12
C LEU A 111 -6.77 13.03 -2.80
N ARG A 112 -5.50 12.68 -2.64
CA ARG A 112 -4.69 12.99 -1.45
C ARG A 112 -3.25 13.28 -1.85
N ARG A 113 -2.54 13.95 -0.96
CA ARG A 113 -1.09 14.04 -1.05
C ARG A 113 -0.46 12.74 -0.56
N CYS A 114 0.30 12.09 -1.42
CA CYS A 114 1.10 10.93 -1.05
C CYS A 114 2.17 11.35 -0.04
N ARG A 115 2.18 10.69 1.12
CA ARG A 115 3.19 10.88 2.18
C ARG A 115 3.97 9.59 2.47
N SER A 116 3.74 8.56 1.66
CA SER A 116 4.44 7.29 1.80
C SER A 116 5.91 7.48 1.43
N GLU A 117 6.83 7.08 2.31
CA GLU A 117 8.27 7.04 2.00
C GLU A 117 8.52 6.08 0.84
N TYR A 118 7.79 4.96 0.78
CA TYR A 118 7.82 4.03 -0.34
C TYR A 118 7.52 4.72 -1.68
N ALA A 119 6.49 5.56 -1.75
CA ALA A 119 6.18 6.30 -2.98
C ALA A 119 7.24 7.35 -3.36
N ARG A 120 8.00 7.87 -2.37
CA ARG A 120 9.12 8.77 -2.64
C ARG A 120 10.33 8.02 -3.19
N GLU A 121 10.52 6.76 -2.79
CA GLU A 121 11.59 5.89 -3.30
C GLU A 121 11.28 5.32 -4.69
N VAL A 122 10.03 4.88 -4.92
CA VAL A 122 9.63 4.17 -6.14
C VAL A 122 9.14 5.14 -7.23
N GLY A 123 8.72 6.35 -6.85
CA GLY A 123 8.07 7.31 -7.74
C GLY A 123 6.55 7.10 -7.85
N GLY A 124 6.06 5.87 -7.80
CA GLY A 124 4.63 5.55 -7.86
C GLY A 124 4.31 4.17 -7.29
N TYR A 125 3.03 3.85 -7.14
CA TYR A 125 2.59 2.48 -6.84
C TYR A 125 1.11 2.26 -7.15
N VAL A 126 0.74 1.01 -7.44
CA VAL A 126 -0.65 0.54 -7.48
C VAL A 126 -0.86 -0.53 -6.41
N LEU A 127 -1.75 -0.25 -5.46
CA LEU A 127 -2.15 -1.22 -4.43
C LEU A 127 -3.44 -1.90 -4.87
N ALA A 128 -3.33 -3.16 -5.32
CA ALA A 128 -4.46 -3.96 -5.75
C ALA A 128 -4.38 -5.40 -5.24
N PHE A 129 -5.55 -5.98 -4.96
CA PHE A 129 -5.67 -7.35 -4.45
C PHE A 129 -6.48 -8.21 -5.42
N PRO A 130 -6.01 -9.43 -5.76
CA PRO A 130 -6.73 -10.34 -6.63
C PRO A 130 -7.99 -10.89 -5.96
N ASP A 131 -8.83 -11.53 -6.78
CA ASP A 131 -9.97 -12.30 -6.28
C ASP A 131 -9.44 -13.46 -5.40
N PRO A 132 -9.84 -13.55 -4.11
CA PRO A 132 -9.35 -14.60 -3.22
C PRO A 132 -9.72 -16.01 -3.67
N GLU A 133 -10.73 -16.16 -4.53
CA GLU A 133 -11.20 -17.43 -5.07
C GLU A 133 -10.50 -17.82 -6.38
N ARG A 134 -9.55 -17.01 -6.86
CA ARG A 134 -8.81 -17.25 -8.12
C ARG A 134 -7.31 -17.37 -7.88
N PRO A 135 -6.59 -18.08 -8.76
CA PRO A 135 -5.13 -18.12 -8.71
C PRO A 135 -4.52 -16.72 -8.91
N ALA A 136 -3.90 -16.19 -7.85
CA ALA A 136 -3.32 -14.85 -7.83
C ALA A 136 -2.20 -14.64 -8.88
N ARG A 137 -1.45 -15.70 -9.22
CA ARG A 137 -0.30 -15.62 -10.13
C ARG A 137 -0.64 -14.95 -11.46
N ARG A 138 -1.74 -15.34 -12.12
CA ARG A 138 -2.11 -14.76 -13.43
C ARG A 138 -2.58 -13.32 -13.28
N ASP A 139 -3.27 -13.01 -12.19
CA ASP A 139 -3.79 -11.67 -11.94
C ASP A 139 -2.64 -10.70 -11.68
N CYS A 140 -1.70 -11.07 -10.80
CA CYS A 140 -0.47 -10.33 -10.56
C CYS A 140 0.39 -10.19 -11.81
N ALA A 141 0.52 -11.23 -12.63
CA ALA A 141 1.33 -11.14 -13.85
C ALA A 141 0.79 -10.11 -14.84
N VAL A 142 -0.54 -10.06 -15.04
CA VAL A 142 -1.16 -9.06 -15.93
C VAL A 142 -1.09 -7.65 -15.35
N MET A 143 -1.23 -7.51 -14.03
CA MET A 143 -1.01 -6.23 -13.34
C MET A 143 0.43 -5.74 -13.53
N LEU A 144 1.44 -6.58 -13.24
CA LEU A 144 2.86 -6.23 -13.35
C LEU A 144 3.27 -5.92 -14.79
N LEU A 145 2.77 -6.67 -15.78
CA LEU A 145 3.04 -6.37 -17.19
C LEU A 145 2.34 -5.07 -17.66
N GLY A 146 1.29 -4.64 -16.98
CA GLY A 146 0.51 -3.47 -17.35
C GLY A 146 1.37 -2.21 -17.52
N GLY A 147 2.26 -1.92 -16.56
CA GLY A 147 3.11 -0.73 -16.59
C GLY A 147 4.11 -0.71 -17.76
N PRO A 148 4.97 -1.74 -17.90
CA PRO A 148 5.87 -1.84 -19.04
C PRO A 148 5.15 -1.82 -20.39
N LEU A 149 4.02 -2.52 -20.54
CA LEU A 149 3.27 -2.55 -21.80
C LEU A 149 2.62 -1.22 -22.13
N ALA A 150 2.13 -0.45 -21.15
CA ALA A 150 1.59 0.89 -21.38
C ALA A 150 2.67 1.85 -21.90
N ASN A 151 3.86 1.80 -21.28
CA ASN A 151 5.02 2.56 -21.74
C ASN A 151 5.42 2.18 -23.17
N LEU A 152 5.51 0.89 -23.48
CA LEU A 152 5.83 0.42 -24.83
C LEU A 152 4.77 0.88 -25.84
N ALA A 153 3.49 0.74 -25.51
CA ALA A 153 2.40 1.16 -26.40
C ALA A 153 2.47 2.67 -26.71
N LEU A 154 2.73 3.51 -25.71
CA LEU A 154 2.89 4.94 -25.93
C LEU A 154 4.15 5.27 -26.75
N ALA A 155 5.28 4.62 -26.47
CA ALA A 155 6.51 4.81 -27.23
C ALA A 155 6.34 4.45 -28.71
N LEU A 156 5.66 3.33 -29.00
CA LEU A 156 5.36 2.89 -30.37
C LEU A 156 4.38 3.83 -31.08
N ALA A 157 3.34 4.29 -30.38
CA ALA A 157 2.39 5.25 -30.93
C ALA A 157 3.06 6.57 -31.31
N LEU A 158 3.92 7.11 -30.42
CA LEU A 158 4.70 8.30 -30.70
C LEU A 158 5.70 8.07 -31.84
N GLY A 159 6.38 6.92 -31.87
CA GLY A 159 7.27 6.53 -32.96
C GLY A 159 6.56 6.48 -34.32
N ALA A 160 5.35 5.94 -34.38
CA ALA A 160 4.53 5.93 -35.59
C ALA A 160 4.09 7.34 -36.00
N MET A 161 3.71 8.20 -35.05
CA MET A 161 3.37 9.59 -35.32
C MET A 161 4.56 10.36 -35.89
N LEU A 162 5.75 10.19 -35.31
CA LEU A 162 6.99 10.88 -35.72
C LEU A 162 7.33 10.68 -37.20
N ALA A 163 6.98 9.53 -37.79
CA ALA A 163 7.21 9.23 -39.21
C ALA A 163 6.42 10.15 -40.16
N THR A 164 5.40 10.84 -39.66
CA THR A 164 4.51 11.71 -40.45
C THR A 164 4.60 13.19 -40.05
N MET A 165 5.35 13.52 -39.00
CA MET A 165 5.42 14.88 -38.47
C MET A 165 6.51 15.70 -39.17
N ALA A 166 6.18 16.96 -39.48
CA ALA A 166 7.17 17.94 -39.89
C ALA A 166 8.06 18.37 -38.71
N ALA A 167 9.27 18.83 -39.03
CA ALA A 167 10.21 19.36 -38.06
C ALA A 167 9.59 20.51 -37.25
N SER A 168 9.44 20.29 -35.94
CA SER A 168 8.77 21.22 -35.03
C SER A 168 9.11 20.92 -33.57
N SER A 169 8.83 21.86 -32.66
CA SER A 169 8.96 21.63 -31.22
C SER A 169 8.08 20.48 -30.71
N TRP A 170 6.94 20.24 -31.36
CA TRP A 170 6.07 19.09 -31.05
C TRP A 170 6.73 17.76 -31.41
N GLN A 171 7.46 17.70 -32.53
CA GLN A 171 8.23 16.52 -32.90
C GLN A 171 9.30 16.21 -31.84
N LEU A 172 10.04 17.23 -31.39
CA LEU A 172 11.05 17.07 -30.34
C LEU A 172 10.44 16.59 -29.01
N LEU A 173 9.28 17.11 -28.63
CA LEU A 173 8.58 16.64 -27.43
C LEU A 173 8.13 15.18 -27.56
N CYS A 174 7.64 14.77 -28.74
CA CYS A 174 7.28 13.39 -29.01
C CYS A 174 8.50 12.46 -28.93
N ILE A 175 9.67 12.90 -29.42
CA ILE A 175 10.94 12.17 -29.27
C ILE A 175 11.29 12.02 -27.78
N ALA A 176 11.24 13.11 -27.00
CA ALA A 176 11.52 13.09 -25.57
C ALA A 176 10.64 12.06 -24.83
N LEU A 177 9.33 12.10 -25.08
CA LEU A 177 8.37 11.18 -24.49
C LEU A 177 8.56 9.73 -24.95
N ALA A 178 8.84 9.51 -26.23
CA ALA A 178 9.10 8.18 -26.77
C ALA A 178 10.35 7.55 -26.14
N LEU A 179 11.43 8.32 -26.00
CA LEU A 179 12.67 7.87 -25.34
C LEU A 179 12.42 7.49 -23.89
N LEU A 180 11.77 8.36 -23.11
CA LEU A 180 11.49 8.10 -21.69
C LEU A 180 10.59 6.88 -21.49
N ASN A 181 9.53 6.73 -22.30
CA ASN A 181 8.63 5.58 -22.21
C ASN A 181 9.31 4.28 -22.67
N PHE A 182 10.09 4.31 -23.75
CA PHE A 182 10.84 3.14 -24.20
C PHE A 182 11.85 2.68 -23.13
N ALA A 183 12.56 3.63 -22.51
CA ALA A 183 13.44 3.35 -21.39
C ALA A 183 12.67 2.77 -20.19
N GLY A 184 11.53 3.36 -19.85
CA GLY A 184 10.66 2.87 -18.78
C GLY A 184 10.14 1.46 -19.02
N PHE A 185 9.85 1.09 -20.28
CA PHE A 185 9.53 -0.30 -20.65
C PHE A 185 10.74 -1.23 -20.41
N GLY A 186 11.89 -0.90 -21.00
CA GLY A 186 13.06 -1.77 -20.96
C GLY A 186 13.63 -1.92 -19.54
N ALA A 187 13.76 -0.81 -18.80
CA ALA A 187 14.30 -0.81 -17.45
C ALA A 187 13.40 -1.62 -16.50
N ASN A 188 12.09 -1.40 -16.50
CA ASN A 188 11.20 -2.14 -15.59
C ASN A 188 11.07 -3.62 -15.95
N LEU A 189 11.25 -4.01 -17.22
CA LEU A 189 11.19 -5.41 -17.62
C LEU A 189 12.50 -6.18 -17.35
N LEU A 190 13.65 -5.49 -17.24
CA LEU A 190 14.91 -6.12 -16.86
C LEU A 190 14.83 -6.62 -15.42
N PRO A 191 15.19 -7.88 -15.12
CA PRO A 191 15.00 -8.45 -13.79
C PRO A 191 16.18 -8.08 -12.88
N TYR A 192 16.03 -7.00 -12.11
CA TYR A 192 17.01 -6.59 -11.09
C TYR A 192 16.31 -6.14 -9.81
N GLN A 193 17.07 -6.18 -8.73
CA GLN A 193 16.72 -5.69 -7.41
C GLN A 193 17.63 -4.49 -7.11
N SER A 194 17.04 -3.30 -6.92
CA SER A 194 17.74 -2.17 -6.31
C SER A 194 17.63 -2.24 -4.79
N ARG A 195 18.31 -1.35 -4.05
CA ARG A 195 18.44 -1.36 -2.57
C ARG A 195 17.21 -1.86 -1.79
N SER A 196 16.01 -1.42 -2.17
CA SER A 196 14.74 -1.81 -1.52
C SER A 196 13.68 -2.33 -2.50
N LEU A 197 13.90 -2.27 -3.82
CA LEU A 197 12.83 -2.48 -4.80
C LEU A 197 13.18 -3.48 -5.91
N ALA A 198 12.30 -4.45 -6.10
CA ALA A 198 12.33 -5.37 -7.24
C ALA A 198 11.71 -4.69 -8.46
N SER A 199 12.38 -4.73 -9.60
CA SER A 199 11.75 -4.34 -10.87
C SER A 199 10.55 -5.23 -11.20
N ASP A 200 9.62 -4.75 -12.03
CA ASP A 200 8.47 -5.56 -12.48
C ASP A 200 8.91 -6.87 -13.12
N GLY A 201 9.99 -6.83 -13.90
CA GLY A 201 10.61 -8.00 -14.52
C GLY A 201 11.08 -9.01 -13.49
N LEU A 202 11.70 -8.56 -12.41
CA LEU A 202 12.10 -9.45 -11.32
C LEU A 202 10.89 -10.03 -10.60
N GLN A 203 9.88 -9.21 -10.29
CA GLN A 203 8.63 -9.66 -9.67
C GLN A 203 7.91 -10.70 -10.56
N LEU A 204 7.86 -10.49 -11.87
CA LEU A 204 7.32 -11.45 -12.84
C LEU A 204 8.07 -12.78 -12.88
N LEU A 205 9.39 -12.77 -12.71
CA LEU A 205 10.18 -14.00 -12.58
C LEU A 205 9.92 -14.69 -11.25
N GLN A 206 9.79 -13.93 -10.15
CA GLN A 206 9.44 -14.47 -8.84
C GLN A 206 8.06 -15.14 -8.86
N LEU A 207 7.08 -14.60 -9.61
CA LEU A 207 5.77 -15.23 -9.81
C LEU A 207 5.87 -16.63 -10.44
N ARG A 208 6.95 -16.96 -11.18
CA ARG A 208 7.13 -18.32 -11.72
C ARG A 208 7.46 -19.35 -10.64
N HIS A 209 8.08 -18.88 -9.56
CA HIS A 209 8.48 -19.70 -8.42
C HIS A 209 7.41 -19.74 -7.32
N TRP A 210 6.29 -19.05 -7.52
CA TRP A 210 5.15 -19.18 -6.60
C TRP A 210 4.69 -20.63 -6.57
N PRO A 211 4.57 -21.22 -5.36
CA PRO A 211 4.15 -22.61 -5.23
C PRO A 211 2.76 -22.80 -5.83
N ALA A 212 2.56 -23.94 -6.48
CA ALA A 212 1.24 -24.32 -7.00
C ALA A 212 0.21 -24.44 -5.86
N ASP A 213 0.67 -24.85 -4.67
CA ASP A 213 -0.12 -24.84 -3.44
C ASP A 213 -0.09 -23.45 -2.80
N ALA A 214 -0.97 -22.57 -3.29
CA ALA A 214 -1.13 -21.22 -2.78
C ALA A 214 -1.53 -21.17 -1.29
N GLN A 215 -2.01 -22.28 -0.71
CA GLN A 215 -2.47 -22.31 0.69
C GLN A 215 -1.34 -22.21 1.70
N LYS A 216 -0.11 -22.54 1.30
CA LYS A 216 1.06 -22.56 2.19
C LYS A 216 1.99 -21.38 2.01
N ASP A 217 1.82 -20.59 0.94
CA ASP A 217 2.62 -19.39 0.72
C ASP A 217 2.06 -18.22 1.53
N PRO A 218 2.79 -17.67 2.50
CA PRO A 218 2.27 -16.65 3.41
C PRO A 218 1.93 -15.33 2.72
N GLY A 219 2.65 -14.96 1.66
CA GLY A 219 2.35 -13.78 0.86
C GLY A 219 1.01 -13.92 0.12
N GLN A 220 0.79 -15.08 -0.51
CA GLN A 220 -0.49 -15.40 -1.16
C GLN A 220 -1.64 -15.54 -0.15
N VAL A 221 -1.39 -16.15 1.01
CA VAL A 221 -2.36 -16.22 2.10
C VAL A 221 -2.78 -14.82 2.54
N TRP A 222 -1.81 -13.94 2.81
CA TRP A 222 -2.08 -12.55 3.17
C TRP A 222 -2.94 -11.84 2.11
N MET A 223 -2.57 -11.96 0.83
CA MET A 223 -3.34 -11.36 -0.27
C MET A 223 -4.78 -11.90 -0.33
N ARG A 224 -4.99 -13.20 -0.10
CA ARG A 224 -6.33 -13.80 -0.05
C ARG A 224 -7.14 -13.31 1.14
N LEU A 225 -6.56 -13.24 2.33
CA LEU A 225 -7.26 -12.78 3.53
C LEU A 225 -7.73 -11.33 3.35
N ILE A 226 -6.89 -10.44 2.80
CA ILE A 226 -7.32 -9.08 2.44
C ILE A 226 -8.38 -9.08 1.34
N GLY A 227 -8.22 -9.90 0.30
CA GLY A 227 -9.24 -10.07 -0.75
C GLY A 227 -10.61 -10.48 -0.20
N ARG A 228 -10.63 -11.36 0.82
CA ARG A 228 -11.84 -11.79 1.54
C ARG A 228 -12.45 -10.66 2.36
N SER A 229 -11.63 -9.89 3.10
CA SER A 229 -12.10 -8.72 3.84
C SER A 229 -12.74 -7.68 2.92
N LEU A 230 -12.10 -7.38 1.79
CA LEU A 230 -12.65 -6.48 0.77
C LEU A 230 -14.00 -6.94 0.20
N ARG A 231 -14.36 -8.22 0.34
CA ARG A 231 -15.65 -8.80 -0.05
C ARG A 231 -16.66 -8.94 1.09
N GLY A 232 -16.29 -8.54 2.30
CA GLY A 232 -17.19 -8.51 3.45
C GLY A 232 -17.03 -9.68 4.41
N VAL A 233 -16.08 -10.58 4.17
CA VAL A 233 -15.74 -11.66 5.12
C VAL A 233 -15.01 -11.02 6.30
N THR A 234 -15.63 -11.10 7.47
CA THR A 234 -15.08 -10.51 8.69
C THR A 234 -14.03 -11.43 9.32
N ALA A 235 -13.19 -10.91 10.21
CA ALA A 235 -12.03 -11.66 10.71
C ALA A 235 -12.40 -12.94 11.49
N ASP A 236 -13.58 -12.96 12.12
CA ASP A 236 -14.20 -14.12 12.77
C ASP A 236 -14.67 -15.22 11.80
N GLU A 237 -14.78 -14.91 10.50
CA GLU A 237 -15.20 -15.83 9.44
C GLU A 237 -14.00 -16.32 8.59
N LEU A 238 -12.78 -15.89 8.91
CA LEU A 238 -11.57 -16.26 8.18
C LEU A 238 -11.15 -17.71 8.50
N PRO A 239 -10.57 -18.46 7.54
CA PRO A 239 -10.12 -19.82 7.80
C PRO A 239 -8.93 -19.85 8.78
N GLU A 240 -9.09 -20.55 9.90
CA GLU A 240 -8.02 -20.67 10.91
C GLU A 240 -6.74 -21.30 10.34
N SER A 241 -6.86 -22.19 9.35
CA SER A 241 -5.70 -22.78 8.66
C SER A 241 -4.85 -21.72 7.94
N GLU A 242 -5.47 -20.68 7.39
CA GLU A 242 -4.76 -19.58 6.73
C GLU A 242 -4.12 -18.63 7.75
N LEU A 243 -4.80 -18.34 8.87
CA LEU A 243 -4.24 -17.54 9.95
C LEU A 243 -3.00 -18.18 10.57
N ARG A 244 -2.99 -19.51 10.75
CA ARG A 244 -1.80 -20.25 11.23
C ARG A 244 -0.59 -20.07 10.32
N VAL A 245 -0.78 -20.05 9.00
CA VAL A 245 0.33 -19.83 8.05
C VAL A 245 0.98 -18.46 8.24
N LEU A 246 0.20 -17.43 8.60
CA LEU A 246 0.76 -16.11 8.96
C LEU A 246 1.49 -16.15 10.30
N ALA A 247 0.98 -16.89 11.28
CA ALA A 247 1.50 -16.95 12.64
C ALA A 247 2.86 -17.66 12.76
N GLU A 248 3.15 -18.60 11.86
CA GLU A 248 4.33 -19.49 11.90
C GLU A 248 5.63 -18.84 11.39
N ARG A 249 5.61 -17.58 10.94
CA ARG A 249 6.80 -16.87 10.45
C ARG A 249 7.53 -16.07 11.52
N ALA A 250 8.77 -15.71 11.20
CA ALA A 250 9.63 -14.86 12.03
C ALA A 250 9.64 -13.37 11.62
N ASP A 251 8.82 -12.94 10.65
CA ASP A 251 8.80 -11.57 10.12
C ASP A 251 7.60 -10.74 10.64
N VAL A 252 7.11 -9.76 9.87
CA VAL A 252 5.96 -8.90 10.22
C VAL A 252 4.60 -9.60 10.10
N LEU A 253 4.51 -10.69 9.33
CA LEU A 253 3.24 -11.38 9.06
C LEU A 253 2.52 -11.91 10.32
N PRO A 254 3.20 -12.35 11.39
CA PRO A 254 2.53 -12.69 12.64
C PRO A 254 1.83 -11.50 13.31
N LEU A 255 2.26 -10.25 13.10
CA LEU A 255 1.51 -9.10 13.61
C LEU A 255 0.18 -8.92 12.85
N LEU A 256 0.11 -9.36 11.60
CA LEU A 256 -1.13 -9.39 10.83
C LEU A 256 -2.07 -10.50 11.32
N ASP A 257 -1.53 -11.66 11.72
CA ASP A 257 -2.31 -12.68 12.46
C ASP A 257 -2.92 -12.09 13.74
N GLU A 258 -2.12 -11.42 14.58
CA GLU A 258 -2.63 -10.78 15.80
C GLU A 258 -3.70 -9.71 15.49
N TRP A 259 -3.55 -8.98 14.39
CA TRP A 259 -4.58 -8.05 13.91
C TRP A 259 -5.89 -8.76 13.58
N PHE A 260 -5.86 -9.83 12.78
CA PHE A 260 -7.07 -10.58 12.45
C PHE A 260 -7.70 -11.20 13.70
N ARG A 261 -6.91 -11.76 14.61
CA ARG A 261 -7.41 -12.30 15.88
C ARG A 261 -8.05 -11.23 16.75
N LEU A 262 -7.47 -10.03 16.83
CA LEU A 262 -8.08 -8.90 17.54
C LEU A 262 -9.45 -8.56 16.95
N LYS A 263 -9.53 -8.41 15.62
CA LYS A 263 -10.79 -8.08 14.94
C LYS A 263 -11.82 -9.20 15.10
N ALA A 264 -11.41 -10.47 15.13
CA ALA A 264 -12.30 -11.59 15.40
C ALA A 264 -12.89 -11.54 16.81
N LEU A 265 -12.05 -11.32 17.84
CA LEU A 265 -12.51 -11.15 19.24
C LEU A 265 -13.51 -9.99 19.36
N GLN A 266 -13.23 -8.88 18.68
CA GLN A 266 -14.12 -7.71 18.64
C GLN A 266 -15.48 -8.03 18.01
N ASN A 267 -15.47 -8.78 16.91
CA ASN A 267 -16.68 -9.16 16.20
C ASN A 267 -17.54 -10.17 16.95
N LEU A 268 -16.94 -10.97 17.82
CA LEU A 268 -17.62 -11.93 18.70
C LEU A 268 -18.02 -11.32 20.06
N GLY A 269 -17.60 -10.09 20.36
CA GLY A 269 -17.83 -9.44 21.64
C GLY A 269 -17.02 -10.04 22.81
N GLU A 270 -15.90 -10.72 22.52
CA GLU A 270 -15.09 -11.43 23.51
C GLU A 270 -14.02 -10.52 24.15
N TRP A 271 -14.46 -9.38 24.71
CA TRP A 271 -13.59 -8.29 25.18
C TRP A 271 -12.52 -8.73 26.17
N ARG A 272 -12.86 -9.64 27.10
CA ARG A 272 -11.95 -10.11 28.17
C ARG A 272 -10.77 -10.93 27.65
N ARG A 273 -10.86 -11.49 26.44
CA ARG A 273 -9.76 -12.29 25.87
C ARG A 273 -8.64 -11.42 25.28
N VAL A 274 -8.84 -10.10 25.18
CA VAL A 274 -7.84 -9.19 24.60
C VAL A 274 -6.54 -9.13 25.39
N ASP A 275 -6.55 -9.39 26.70
CA ASP A 275 -5.34 -9.34 27.53
C ASP A 275 -4.33 -10.45 27.19
N ALA A 276 -4.82 -11.62 26.77
CA ALA A 276 -3.95 -12.67 26.27
C ALA A 276 -3.28 -12.26 24.94
N LEU A 277 -4.07 -11.66 24.05
CA LEU A 277 -3.61 -11.16 22.76
C LEU A 277 -2.59 -10.01 22.90
N GLU A 278 -2.85 -9.03 23.76
CA GLU A 278 -1.91 -7.93 23.97
C GLU A 278 -0.57 -8.43 24.52
N ARG A 279 -0.58 -9.41 25.43
CA ARG A 279 0.67 -10.02 25.91
C ARG A 279 1.43 -10.72 24.79
N ALA A 280 0.74 -11.39 23.87
CA ALA A 280 1.36 -11.98 22.68
C ALA A 280 1.94 -10.90 21.75
N LEU A 281 1.16 -9.86 21.46
CA LEU A 281 1.59 -8.71 20.68
C LEU A 281 2.83 -8.03 21.27
N ASN A 282 2.84 -7.77 22.59
CA ASN A 282 3.98 -7.16 23.27
C ASN A 282 5.26 -7.98 23.10
N ARG A 283 5.17 -9.30 23.31
CA ARG A 283 6.32 -10.19 23.10
C ARG A 283 6.84 -10.14 21.67
N ARG A 284 5.95 -10.15 20.68
CA ARG A 284 6.33 -10.07 19.26
C ARG A 284 6.95 -8.71 18.93
N VAL A 285 6.36 -7.60 19.37
CA VAL A 285 6.88 -6.25 19.15
C VAL A 285 8.27 -6.08 19.76
N SER A 286 8.50 -6.63 20.96
CA SER A 286 9.83 -6.62 21.60
C SER A 286 10.87 -7.49 20.88
N ALA A 287 10.45 -8.39 20.00
CA ALA A 287 11.33 -9.26 19.21
C ALA A 287 11.57 -8.73 17.78
N LEU A 288 10.92 -7.63 17.38
CA LEU A 288 11.17 -7.00 16.08
C LEU A 288 12.53 -6.33 16.06
N ASP A 289 13.19 -6.32 14.91
CA ASP A 289 14.34 -5.45 14.68
C ASP A 289 13.91 -3.97 14.68
N GLU A 290 14.89 -3.10 14.90
CA GLU A 290 14.68 -1.66 15.01
C GLU A 290 14.08 -1.05 13.74
N THR A 291 14.43 -1.57 12.56
CA THR A 291 13.93 -1.03 11.28
C THR A 291 12.45 -1.33 11.11
N LEU A 292 12.04 -2.58 11.33
CA LEU A 292 10.64 -2.98 11.29
C LEU A 292 9.83 -2.29 12.39
N LEU A 293 10.39 -2.15 13.60
CA LEU A 293 9.74 -1.44 14.69
C LEU A 293 9.45 0.02 14.31
N VAL A 294 10.43 0.75 13.77
CA VAL A 294 10.26 2.13 13.32
C VAL A 294 9.18 2.21 12.23
N ALA A 295 9.22 1.31 11.24
CA ALA A 295 8.22 1.28 10.17
C ALA A 295 6.79 1.07 10.71
N MET A 296 6.60 0.13 11.63
CA MET A 296 5.28 -0.21 12.19
C MET A 296 4.79 0.80 13.23
N SER A 297 5.69 1.48 13.95
CA SER A 297 5.37 2.44 15.01
C SER A 297 4.60 3.67 14.53
N ARG A 298 4.69 4.00 13.23
CA ARG A 298 4.09 5.21 12.67
C ARG A 298 2.59 5.11 12.42
N SER A 299 2.07 3.90 12.21
CA SER A 299 0.65 3.70 11.86
C SER A 299 0.07 2.41 12.46
N PHE A 300 0.67 1.26 12.16
CA PHE A 300 0.09 -0.03 12.48
C PHE A 300 0.08 -0.34 13.99
N LEU A 301 1.18 -0.09 14.72
CA LEU A 301 1.21 -0.33 16.17
C LEU A 301 0.27 0.63 16.93
N PRO A 302 0.23 1.95 16.67
CA PRO A 302 -0.75 2.82 17.30
C PRO A 302 -2.20 2.43 16.99
N LEU A 303 -2.48 1.94 15.78
CA LEU A 303 -3.79 1.39 15.41
C LEU A 303 -4.15 0.17 16.27
N LEU A 304 -3.25 -0.82 16.38
CA LEU A 304 -3.45 -2.00 17.23
C LEU A 304 -3.69 -1.62 18.70
N ARG A 305 -2.90 -0.69 19.24
CA ARG A 305 -3.05 -0.21 20.62
C ARG A 305 -4.39 0.44 20.86
N ALA A 306 -4.86 1.25 19.92
CA ALA A 306 -6.18 1.88 19.97
C ALA A 306 -7.31 0.87 19.97
N GLU A 307 -7.21 -0.16 19.14
CA GLU A 307 -8.17 -1.27 19.10
C GLU A 307 -8.16 -2.11 20.39
N ILE A 308 -6.99 -2.30 21.01
CA ILE A 308 -6.87 -3.01 22.31
C ILE A 308 -7.48 -2.19 23.45
N ALA A 309 -7.22 -0.89 23.53
CA ALA A 309 -7.83 -0.05 24.56
C ALA A 309 -9.34 0.05 24.41
N PHE A 310 -9.86 0.08 23.17
CA PHE A 310 -11.28 -0.05 22.92
C PHE A 310 -11.85 -1.32 23.57
N CYS A 311 -11.23 -2.48 23.33
CA CYS A 311 -11.66 -3.74 23.95
C CYS A 311 -11.58 -3.70 25.48
N ARG A 312 -10.53 -3.09 26.05
CA ARG A 312 -10.41 -2.96 27.50
C ARG A 312 -11.51 -2.11 28.10
N SER A 313 -11.80 -0.96 27.50
CA SER A 313 -12.91 -0.10 27.91
C SER A 313 -14.26 -0.81 27.79
N MET A 314 -14.47 -1.63 26.76
CA MET A 314 -15.68 -2.47 26.65
C MET A 314 -15.74 -3.53 27.78
N ALA A 315 -14.61 -4.10 28.18
CA ALA A 315 -14.55 -5.14 29.21
C ALA A 315 -14.71 -4.59 30.65
N SER A 316 -14.09 -3.44 30.95
CA SER A 316 -14.08 -2.84 32.28
C SER A 316 -15.19 -1.82 32.49
N GLY A 317 -15.73 -1.25 31.40
CA GLY A 317 -16.59 -0.08 31.46
C GLY A 317 -15.86 1.19 31.91
N ASP A 318 -14.53 1.23 31.78
CA ASP A 318 -13.71 2.40 32.10
C ASP A 318 -13.26 3.13 30.83
N ALA A 319 -13.55 4.44 30.75
CA ALA A 319 -13.11 5.29 29.64
C ALA A 319 -11.60 5.59 29.66
N GLY A 320 -10.93 5.44 30.81
CA GLY A 320 -9.53 5.81 31.01
C GLY A 320 -8.57 5.14 30.04
N HIS A 321 -8.83 3.89 29.62
CA HIS A 321 -7.98 3.19 28.65
C HIS A 321 -7.95 3.89 27.28
N ILE A 322 -9.07 4.46 26.83
CA ILE A 322 -9.16 5.18 25.55
C ILE A 322 -8.52 6.56 25.66
N GLU A 323 -8.73 7.25 26.77
CA GLU A 323 -8.25 8.61 26.99
C GLU A 323 -6.73 8.69 27.12
N ALA A 324 -6.11 7.60 27.60
CA ALA A 324 -4.67 7.44 27.60
C ALA A 324 -4.06 7.34 26.19
N ILE A 325 -4.87 7.13 25.14
CA ILE A 325 -4.38 6.96 23.77
C ILE A 325 -4.34 8.27 23.00
N GLY A 326 -3.12 8.68 22.66
CA GLY A 326 -2.87 9.64 21.59
C GLY A 326 -2.86 8.96 20.22
N LEU A 327 -3.95 9.09 19.44
CA LEU A 327 -3.96 8.59 18.06
C LEU A 327 -3.10 9.47 17.16
N ALA A 328 -2.04 8.88 16.60
CA ALA A 328 -1.19 9.53 15.62
C ALA A 328 -2.01 10.02 14.40
N PRO A 329 -1.66 11.19 13.80
CA PRO A 329 -2.36 11.72 12.63
C PRO A 329 -2.43 10.73 11.45
N ALA A 330 -1.43 9.85 11.31
CA ALA A 330 -1.43 8.81 10.30
C ALA A 330 -2.57 7.81 10.48
N VAL A 331 -2.86 7.39 11.72
CA VAL A 331 -3.96 6.45 12.00
C VAL A 331 -5.31 7.10 11.72
N GLN A 332 -5.52 8.34 12.16
CA GLN A 332 -6.78 9.06 11.89
C GLN A 332 -7.03 9.21 10.39
N ARG A 333 -5.94 9.37 9.63
CA ARG A 333 -5.98 9.49 8.17
C ARG A 333 -6.34 8.17 7.48
N ASP A 334 -5.88 7.04 8.01
CA ASP A 334 -5.99 5.71 7.37
C ASP A 334 -7.18 4.89 7.90
N ALA A 335 -7.65 5.19 9.11
CA ALA A 335 -8.85 4.63 9.74
C ALA A 335 -9.73 5.78 10.30
N PRO A 336 -10.39 6.57 9.44
CA PRO A 336 -11.13 7.77 9.86
C PRO A 336 -12.35 7.48 10.75
N TYR A 337 -12.83 6.24 10.78
CA TYR A 337 -13.92 5.78 11.64
C TYR A 337 -13.49 5.52 13.09
N LEU A 338 -12.19 5.30 13.34
CA LEU A 338 -11.67 4.84 14.63
C LEU A 338 -11.80 5.91 15.72
N MET A 339 -11.29 7.12 15.48
CA MET A 339 -11.32 8.19 16.49
C MET A 339 -12.76 8.53 16.92
N PRO A 340 -13.73 8.75 16.00
CA PRO A 340 -15.12 8.95 16.39
C PRO A 340 -15.72 7.77 17.18
N ARG A 341 -15.34 6.51 16.86
CA ARG A 341 -15.78 5.34 17.63
C ARG A 341 -15.24 5.36 19.06
N LEU A 342 -13.95 5.65 19.24
CA LEU A 342 -13.33 5.78 20.56
C LEU A 342 -13.99 6.89 21.38
N GLN A 343 -14.24 8.05 20.76
CA GLN A 343 -14.95 9.16 21.40
C GLN A 343 -16.37 8.78 21.81
N ALA A 344 -17.08 8.02 20.98
CA ALA A 344 -18.43 7.55 21.28
C ALA A 344 -18.45 6.65 22.52
N LEU A 345 -17.51 5.71 22.61
CA LEU A 345 -17.40 4.81 23.76
C LEU A 345 -17.07 5.58 25.04
N ALA A 346 -16.06 6.45 24.98
CA ALA A 346 -15.66 7.25 26.15
C ALA A 346 -16.75 8.23 26.63
N ALA A 347 -17.54 8.80 25.73
CA ALA A 347 -18.70 9.63 26.10
C ALA A 347 -19.80 8.80 26.77
N GLY A 348 -20.15 7.66 26.16
CA GLY A 348 -21.18 6.77 26.68
C GLY A 348 -20.84 6.19 28.07
N LEU A 349 -19.58 5.82 28.29
CA LEU A 349 -19.10 5.35 29.59
C LEU A 349 -19.17 6.41 30.70
N ARG A 350 -19.22 7.70 30.34
CA ARG A 350 -19.43 8.84 31.25
C ARG A 350 -20.89 9.24 31.42
N GLY A 351 -21.81 8.54 30.77
CA GLY A 351 -23.24 8.88 30.80
C GLY A 351 -23.65 9.99 29.83
N ASP A 352 -22.76 10.48 28.96
CA ASP A 352 -23.08 11.49 27.95
C ASP A 352 -23.62 10.81 26.67
N ALA A 353 -24.92 10.52 26.70
CA ALA A 353 -25.62 9.80 25.64
C ALA A 353 -25.65 10.56 24.31
N GLU A 354 -25.87 11.88 24.37
CA GLU A 354 -25.98 12.72 23.17
C GLU A 354 -24.65 12.78 22.42
N ARG A 355 -23.56 13.06 23.15
CA ARG A 355 -22.22 13.09 22.54
C ARG A 355 -21.79 11.72 22.05
N SER A 356 -22.17 10.65 22.75
CA SER A 356 -21.94 9.28 22.31
C SER A 356 -22.62 9.01 20.97
N ALA A 357 -23.92 9.31 20.86
CA ALA A 357 -24.70 9.11 19.64
C ALA A 357 -24.14 9.92 18.46
N ALA A 358 -23.83 11.20 18.67
CA ALA A 358 -23.24 12.05 17.63
C ALA A 358 -21.88 11.52 17.14
N ALA A 359 -21.05 11.00 18.05
CA ALA A 359 -19.76 10.41 17.70
C ALA A 359 -19.90 9.05 16.98
N MET A 360 -20.87 8.21 17.38
CA MET A 360 -21.20 6.99 16.66
C MET A 360 -21.62 7.30 15.22
N GLU A 361 -22.43 8.32 15.00
CA GLU A 361 -22.89 8.70 13.67
C GLU A 361 -21.73 9.14 12.76
N ARG A 362 -20.80 9.95 13.29
CA ARG A 362 -19.55 10.28 12.56
C ARG A 362 -18.72 9.05 12.23
N SER A 363 -18.62 8.08 13.16
CA SER A 363 -17.95 6.80 12.90
C SER A 363 -18.64 6.02 11.78
N ARG A 364 -19.98 6.00 11.76
CA ARG A 364 -20.79 5.37 10.69
C ARG A 364 -20.46 5.96 9.33
N ALA A 365 -20.62 7.28 9.21
CA ALA A 365 -20.42 7.98 7.96
C ALA A 365 -19.00 7.76 7.42
N ALA A 366 -17.99 7.76 8.31
CA ALA A 366 -16.62 7.45 7.94
C ALA A 366 -16.46 6.00 7.45
N ALA A 367 -17.00 5.02 8.18
CA ALA A 367 -16.91 3.59 7.82
C ALA A 367 -17.63 3.29 6.50
N GLU A 368 -18.79 3.92 6.25
CA GLU A 368 -19.58 3.74 5.02
C GLU A 368 -18.86 4.17 3.75
N THR A 369 -17.88 5.07 3.86
CA THR A 369 -17.02 5.46 2.72
C THR A 369 -15.91 4.45 2.43
N SER A 370 -15.69 3.46 3.30
CA SER A 370 -14.66 2.44 3.12
C SER A 370 -15.04 1.45 2.02
N ILE A 371 -14.11 1.20 1.10
CA ILE A 371 -14.20 0.12 0.10
C ILE A 371 -14.07 -1.26 0.73
N ASP A 372 -13.46 -1.35 1.92
CA ASP A 372 -13.42 -2.59 2.68
C ASP A 372 -14.80 -2.86 3.29
N VAL A 373 -15.52 -3.80 2.68
CA VAL A 373 -16.87 -4.18 3.11
C VAL A 373 -16.85 -4.80 4.51
N ALA A 374 -15.80 -5.52 4.89
CA ALA A 374 -15.68 -6.09 6.22
C ALA A 374 -15.59 -4.98 7.27
N THR A 375 -14.84 -3.90 7.00
CA THR A 375 -14.81 -2.73 7.89
C THR A 375 -16.22 -2.22 8.21
N ARG A 376 -17.08 -2.04 7.19
CA ARG A 376 -18.47 -1.57 7.41
C ARG A 376 -19.27 -2.50 8.33
N ARG A 377 -19.16 -3.81 8.11
CA ARG A 377 -19.85 -4.83 8.91
C ARG A 377 -19.34 -4.88 10.34
N CYS A 378 -18.01 -4.86 10.53
CA CYS A 378 -17.38 -4.81 11.84
C CYS A 378 -17.82 -3.56 12.62
N GLU A 379 -17.75 -2.37 12.02
CA GLU A 379 -18.15 -1.11 12.66
C GLU A 379 -19.66 -1.08 13.00
N GLY A 380 -20.49 -1.73 12.17
CA GLY A 380 -21.90 -1.96 12.48
C GLY A 380 -22.11 -2.79 13.76
N ARG A 381 -21.41 -3.94 13.87
CA ARG A 381 -21.46 -4.81 15.06
C ARG A 381 -20.96 -4.10 16.32
N LEU A 382 -19.81 -3.43 16.22
CA LEU A 382 -19.19 -2.71 17.34
C LEU A 382 -20.11 -1.63 17.91
N ARG A 383 -20.80 -0.89 17.04
CA ARG A 383 -21.80 0.09 17.46
C ARG A 383 -22.94 -0.55 18.24
N GLY A 384 -23.47 -1.69 17.77
CA GLY A 384 -24.52 -2.43 18.47
C GLY A 384 -24.08 -2.86 19.87
N TYR A 385 -22.84 -3.36 20.01
CA TYR A 385 -22.30 -3.70 21.33
C TYR A 385 -22.15 -2.48 22.24
N MET A 386 -21.68 -1.36 21.71
CA MET A 386 -21.53 -0.12 22.48
C MET A 386 -22.89 0.41 22.95
N GLN A 387 -23.91 0.40 22.09
CA GLN A 387 -25.27 0.84 22.44
C GLN A 387 -25.84 -0.01 23.57
N ALA A 388 -25.80 -1.33 23.43
CA ALA A 388 -26.30 -2.26 24.45
C ALA A 388 -25.60 -2.05 25.81
N MET A 389 -24.28 -1.84 25.81
CA MET A 389 -23.52 -1.59 27.04
C MET A 389 -23.89 -0.26 27.70
N ILE A 390 -24.09 0.81 26.92
CA ILE A 390 -24.47 2.13 27.44
C ILE A 390 -25.88 2.09 28.03
N GLU A 391 -26.83 1.46 27.33
CA GLU A 391 -28.21 1.29 27.80
C GLU A 391 -28.28 0.51 29.11
N GLN A 392 -27.55 -0.62 29.21
CA GLN A 392 -27.50 -1.41 30.45
C GLN A 392 -27.00 -0.59 31.65
N ARG A 393 -26.03 0.31 31.44
CA ARG A 393 -25.54 1.20 32.52
C ARG A 393 -26.55 2.26 32.92
N GLN A 394 -27.24 2.83 31.95
CA GLN A 394 -28.30 3.82 32.22
C GLN A 394 -29.45 3.20 33.02
N THR A 395 -29.78 1.93 32.76
CA THR A 395 -30.81 1.22 33.53
C THR A 395 -30.38 0.82 34.94
N ALA A 396 -29.07 0.77 35.21
CA ALA A 396 -28.50 0.36 36.49
C ALA A 396 -28.18 1.54 37.43
N SER A 397 -28.23 2.78 36.92
CA SER A 397 -28.01 4.03 37.66
C SER A 397 -29.35 4.65 38.04
#